data_AF-A0A7K2KYP8-F1
#
_entry.id   AF-A0A7K2KYP8-F1
#
_cell.length_a   1.000
_cell.length_b   1.000
_cell.length_c   1.000
_cell.angle_alpha   90.00
_cell.angle_beta   90.00
_cell.angle_gamma   90.00
#
_symmetry.space_group_name_H-M   'P 1'
#
loop_
_entity.id
_entity.type
_entity.pdbx_description
1 polymer ?
#
loop_
_entity_poly.entity_id
_entity_poly.type
_entity_poly.pdbx_seq_one_letter_code
_entity_poly.pdbx_strand_id
1 'polypeptide(L)'
;GRRLPDLLPTLDPQLLPGLVRRRGPEGEPVRTGPLRTTARRTDGGEFPVEVTGAAPEDGNEPYAVGSGRGGDGPLMLVLRDLTETLGTEAELVRSRRQTEMILRAASEGVVGTDLDGRVVLVNPACAEILGYRTDELDGADLHPLILARRADGTPFPYEESPLADTLRSGRKHRVRGQVLWSRAGDRVPVDLTTAPVRDGDRLVGAVMTFTDRRPYEDLVARHTAEREEQAERYAALAARYAELSAVLAETRTSDASRPGRADRRPALEVEARLDAESRQDAESRPDAECRDAEQPPAPTVTRHPTTLGTLVTVGMDKAAVLTGPHRTRFAVHAPPVVVSLDPARASTALAHLIADASGVTSAGSAHPPAQAVSRTDTTVIITAALRNDHLRIEISGPRAANDPAHLVIARGIIEAHGGCLTSRAHPRGPGLTYVIQIPHAPTPPPAPAAPYLARLRPVEAERV
;
A
#
# COMPACT_ATOMS: atom_id res chain seq x y z
N GLY A 1 -59.43 -31.68 -19.63
CA GLY A 1 -58.39 -32.38 -20.40
C GLY A 1 -57.53 -31.36 -21.11
N ARG A 2 -56.28 -31.19 -20.68
CA ARG A 2 -55.26 -30.53 -21.50
C ARG A 2 -54.67 -31.57 -22.43
N ARG A 3 -54.32 -31.21 -23.67
CA ARG A 3 -53.70 -32.16 -24.60
C ARG A 3 -52.20 -32.23 -24.28
N LEU A 4 -51.57 -33.37 -24.56
CA LEU A 4 -50.12 -33.58 -24.36
C LEU A 4 -49.24 -32.43 -24.94
N PRO A 5 -49.49 -31.87 -26.13
CA PRO A 5 -48.71 -30.74 -26.64
C PRO A 5 -48.85 -29.44 -25.82
N ASP A 6 -49.90 -29.29 -24.99
CA ASP A 6 -50.04 -28.12 -24.12
C ASP A 6 -49.07 -28.17 -22.92
N LEU A 7 -48.70 -29.40 -22.51
CA LEU A 7 -47.80 -29.72 -21.41
C LEU A 7 -46.35 -29.90 -21.87
N LEU A 8 -46.15 -30.46 -23.06
CA LEU A 8 -44.86 -30.77 -23.67
C LEU A 8 -44.81 -30.21 -25.11
N PRO A 9 -44.59 -28.89 -25.28
CA PRO A 9 -44.73 -28.23 -26.57
C PRO A 9 -43.69 -28.67 -27.62
N THR A 10 -42.55 -29.16 -27.18
CA THR A 10 -41.41 -29.58 -28.02
C THR A 10 -41.33 -31.10 -28.22
N LEU A 11 -42.25 -31.86 -27.62
CA LEU A 11 -42.27 -33.32 -27.71
C LEU A 11 -42.94 -33.77 -29.01
N ASP A 12 -42.20 -34.49 -29.83
CA ASP A 12 -42.78 -35.22 -30.97
C ASP A 12 -43.55 -36.46 -30.46
N PRO A 13 -44.88 -36.56 -30.67
CA PRO A 13 -45.68 -37.71 -30.26
C PRO A 13 -45.21 -39.03 -30.88
N GLN A 14 -44.51 -38.99 -32.02
CA GLN A 14 -43.97 -40.19 -32.67
C GLN A 14 -42.71 -40.74 -31.99
N LEU A 15 -42.06 -39.92 -31.15
CA LEU A 15 -40.86 -40.27 -30.39
C LEU A 15 -41.16 -40.63 -28.92
N LEU A 16 -42.45 -40.74 -28.56
CA LEU A 16 -42.87 -41.09 -27.22
C LEU A 16 -42.36 -42.49 -26.83
N PRO A 17 -41.63 -42.61 -25.70
CA PRO A 17 -41.17 -43.90 -25.23
C PRO A 17 -42.38 -44.82 -24.95
N GLY A 18 -42.33 -46.06 -25.46
CA GLY A 18 -43.41 -47.05 -25.29
C GLY A 18 -44.52 -47.06 -26.36
N LEU A 19 -44.58 -46.08 -27.27
CA LEU A 19 -45.57 -46.04 -28.37
C LEU A 19 -45.13 -46.87 -29.60
N VAL A 20 -43.84 -47.10 -29.78
CA VAL A 20 -43.31 -47.93 -30.86
C VAL A 20 -42.92 -49.30 -30.30
N ARG A 21 -43.80 -50.30 -30.42
CA ARG A 21 -43.39 -51.72 -30.37
C ARG A 21 -42.53 -52.02 -31.59
N ARG A 22 -41.28 -51.56 -31.61
CA ARG A 22 -40.33 -52.01 -32.63
C ARG A 22 -39.91 -53.42 -32.20
N ARG A 23 -40.51 -54.43 -32.82
CA ARG A 23 -39.96 -55.80 -32.76
C ARG A 23 -38.59 -55.76 -33.42
N GLY A 24 -37.54 -56.03 -32.64
CA GLY A 24 -36.24 -56.37 -33.22
C GLY A 24 -36.37 -57.64 -34.09
N PRO A 25 -35.36 -57.96 -34.92
CA PRO A 25 -35.39 -59.14 -35.77
C PRO A 25 -35.63 -60.46 -35.03
N GLU A 26 -35.44 -60.50 -33.70
CA GLU A 26 -35.63 -61.67 -32.83
C GLU A 26 -36.82 -61.57 -31.85
N GLY A 27 -37.66 -60.54 -31.95
CA GLY A 27 -38.90 -60.44 -31.16
C GLY A 27 -38.76 -59.87 -29.74
N GLU A 28 -37.57 -59.41 -29.32
CA GLU A 28 -37.40 -58.72 -28.03
C GLU A 28 -37.96 -57.28 -28.04
N PRO A 29 -38.59 -56.82 -26.94
CA PRO A 29 -39.07 -55.46 -26.80
C PRO A 29 -37.91 -54.47 -26.63
N VAL A 30 -37.75 -53.55 -27.60
CA VAL A 30 -36.79 -52.44 -27.50
C VAL A 30 -37.32 -51.44 -26.46
N ARG A 31 -36.68 -51.36 -25.29
CA ARG A 31 -36.91 -50.27 -24.33
C ARG A 31 -36.34 -48.97 -24.92
N THR A 32 -37.20 -48.08 -25.39
CA THR A 32 -36.83 -46.70 -25.70
C THR A 32 -36.34 -46.02 -24.42
N GLY A 33 -35.11 -45.50 -24.43
CA GLY A 33 -34.53 -44.77 -23.31
C GLY A 33 -35.29 -43.49 -22.96
N PRO A 34 -35.00 -42.89 -21.80
CA PRO A 34 -35.63 -41.65 -21.36
C PRO A 34 -35.36 -40.49 -22.34
N LEU A 35 -36.38 -39.69 -22.63
CA LEU A 35 -36.31 -38.55 -23.55
C LEU A 35 -36.29 -37.23 -22.77
N ARG A 36 -35.29 -36.38 -23.02
CA ARG A 36 -35.19 -35.05 -22.40
C ARG A 36 -35.88 -34.01 -23.27
N THR A 37 -36.76 -33.20 -22.69
CA THR A 37 -37.55 -32.17 -23.39
C THR A 37 -37.94 -31.04 -22.43
N THR A 38 -38.72 -30.06 -22.87
CA THR A 38 -39.26 -28.97 -22.04
C THR A 38 -40.73 -29.18 -21.73
N ALA A 39 -41.12 -29.00 -20.47
CA ALA A 39 -42.50 -28.97 -20.02
C ALA A 39 -42.93 -27.55 -19.67
N ARG A 40 -44.23 -27.27 -19.81
CA ARG A 40 -44.82 -25.97 -19.50
C ARG A 40 -45.74 -26.05 -18.28
N ARG A 41 -45.46 -25.22 -17.29
CA ARG A 41 -46.26 -25.04 -16.07
C ARG A 41 -47.60 -24.38 -16.38
N THR A 42 -48.52 -24.43 -15.42
CA THR A 42 -49.83 -23.78 -15.53
C THR A 42 -49.76 -22.25 -15.57
N ASP A 43 -48.69 -21.66 -15.04
CA ASP A 43 -48.38 -20.23 -15.06
C ASP A 43 -47.70 -19.76 -16.35
N GLY A 44 -47.41 -20.69 -17.28
CA GLY A 44 -46.72 -20.41 -18.54
C GLY A 44 -45.20 -20.56 -18.51
N GLY A 45 -44.59 -20.81 -17.34
CA GLY A 45 -43.15 -21.04 -17.23
C GLY A 45 -42.73 -22.38 -17.84
N GLU A 46 -41.60 -22.40 -18.55
CA GLU A 46 -41.02 -23.62 -19.11
C GLU A 46 -39.93 -24.19 -18.20
N PHE A 47 -39.83 -25.51 -18.10
CA PHE A 47 -38.82 -26.20 -17.30
C PHE A 47 -38.36 -27.50 -17.97
N PRO A 48 -37.08 -27.89 -17.81
CA PRO A 48 -36.55 -29.11 -18.41
C PRO A 48 -37.09 -30.35 -17.69
N VAL A 49 -37.50 -31.35 -18.47
CA VAL A 49 -38.02 -32.63 -17.95
C VAL A 49 -37.42 -33.82 -18.68
N GLU A 50 -37.27 -34.91 -17.95
CA GLU A 50 -37.02 -36.23 -18.50
C GLU A 50 -38.34 -37.01 -18.55
N VAL A 51 -38.73 -37.44 -19.74
CA VAL A 51 -39.98 -38.15 -20.02
C VAL A 51 -39.66 -39.62 -20.23
N THR A 52 -40.23 -40.47 -19.38
CA THR A 52 -40.19 -41.93 -19.54
C THR A 52 -41.61 -42.44 -19.73
N GLY A 53 -41.82 -43.29 -20.72
CA GLY A 53 -43.12 -43.89 -21.00
C GLY A 53 -43.15 -45.37 -20.68
N ALA A 54 -44.24 -45.80 -20.05
CA ALA A 54 -44.55 -47.21 -19.81
C ALA A 54 -45.95 -47.50 -20.35
N ALA A 55 -46.06 -48.55 -21.16
CA ALA A 55 -47.36 -49.14 -21.47
C ALA A 55 -47.73 -50.07 -20.29
N PRO A 56 -48.90 -49.91 -19.65
CA PRO A 56 -49.37 -50.89 -18.69
C PRO A 56 -49.51 -52.24 -19.41
N GLU A 57 -48.91 -53.29 -18.85
CA GLU A 57 -49.16 -54.65 -19.34
C GLU A 57 -50.59 -55.00 -18.97
N ASP A 58 -51.44 -55.17 -19.98
CA ASP A 58 -52.81 -55.62 -19.81
C ASP A 58 -52.81 -56.95 -19.05
N GLY A 59 -53.42 -56.93 -17.86
CA GLY A 59 -53.79 -58.14 -17.14
C GLY A 59 -54.65 -59.00 -18.06
N ASN A 60 -54.15 -60.20 -18.35
CA ASN A 60 -54.71 -61.25 -19.19
C ASN A 60 -56.25 -61.40 -19.03
N GLU A 61 -57.04 -60.82 -19.95
CA GLU A 61 -58.44 -61.22 -20.16
C GLU A 61 -58.50 -62.32 -21.25
N PRO A 62 -58.91 -63.57 -20.93
CA PRO A 62 -58.70 -64.71 -21.83
C PRO A 62 -59.67 -64.83 -23.02
N TYR A 63 -60.59 -63.88 -23.23
CA TYR A 63 -61.62 -64.00 -24.27
C TYR A 63 -61.96 -62.68 -24.94
N ALA A 64 -61.08 -62.18 -25.81
CA ALA A 64 -61.43 -61.18 -26.81
C ALA A 64 -60.91 -61.60 -28.19
N VAL A 65 -61.79 -62.19 -28.99
CA VAL A 65 -61.56 -62.46 -30.42
C VAL A 65 -61.95 -61.23 -31.22
N GLY A 66 -61.01 -60.73 -32.03
CA GLY A 66 -61.31 -59.98 -33.25
C GLY A 66 -61.72 -58.51 -33.07
N SER A 67 -60.75 -57.62 -32.96
CA SER A 67 -60.74 -56.40 -33.76
C SER A 67 -59.35 -55.76 -33.74
N GLY A 68 -58.78 -55.55 -34.92
CA GLY A 68 -57.67 -54.61 -35.09
C GLY A 68 -58.20 -53.21 -34.81
N ARG A 69 -57.99 -52.72 -33.60
CA ARG A 69 -58.21 -51.32 -33.22
C ARG A 69 -56.97 -50.84 -32.50
N GLY A 70 -56.37 -49.79 -33.07
CA GLY A 70 -55.15 -49.21 -32.52
C GLY A 70 -55.34 -48.79 -31.07
N GLY A 71 -54.42 -49.23 -30.23
CA GLY A 71 -53.61 -48.34 -29.41
C GLY A 71 -54.27 -47.41 -28.38
N ASP A 72 -55.57 -47.55 -28.08
CA ASP A 72 -56.26 -46.74 -27.06
C ASP A 72 -56.10 -47.31 -25.63
N GLY A 73 -54.99 -47.99 -25.36
CA GLY A 73 -54.59 -48.33 -23.99
C GLY A 73 -54.07 -47.07 -23.28
N PRO A 74 -54.38 -46.85 -21.99
CA PRO A 74 -53.86 -45.70 -21.25
C PRO A 74 -52.32 -45.74 -21.23
N LEU A 75 -51.67 -44.79 -21.91
CA LEU A 75 -50.22 -44.61 -21.86
C LEU A 75 -49.84 -43.87 -20.56
N MET A 76 -48.96 -44.46 -19.75
CA MET A 76 -48.42 -43.78 -18.58
C MET A 76 -47.11 -43.07 -18.95
N LEU A 77 -47.07 -41.76 -18.76
CA LEU A 77 -45.87 -40.95 -18.90
C LEU A 77 -45.43 -40.44 -17.53
N VAL A 78 -44.19 -40.74 -17.17
CA VAL A 78 -43.53 -40.19 -15.99
C VAL A 78 -42.66 -39.03 -16.44
N LEU A 79 -42.98 -37.83 -15.96
CA LEU A 79 -42.16 -36.64 -16.15
C LEU A 79 -41.32 -36.42 -14.89
N ARG A 80 -40.01 -36.40 -15.02
CA ARG A 80 -39.08 -36.03 -13.96
C ARG A 80 -38.57 -34.62 -14.22
N ASP A 81 -38.82 -33.71 -13.28
CA ASP A 81 -38.28 -32.35 -13.32
C ASP A 81 -36.73 -32.41 -13.19
N LEU A 82 -36.02 -31.78 -14.13
CA LEU A 82 -34.56 -31.68 -14.15
C LEU A 82 -34.06 -30.30 -13.69
N THR A 83 -34.94 -29.37 -13.32
CA THR A 83 -34.59 -27.99 -12.98
C THR A 83 -33.59 -27.94 -11.82
N GLU A 84 -33.79 -28.77 -10.80
CA GLU A 84 -32.91 -28.82 -9.62
C GLU A 84 -31.55 -29.45 -9.96
N THR A 85 -31.54 -30.53 -10.74
CA THR A 85 -30.30 -31.21 -11.15
C THR A 85 -29.45 -30.35 -12.10
N LEU A 86 -30.08 -29.70 -13.09
CA LEU A 86 -29.38 -28.81 -14.01
C LEU A 86 -28.99 -27.49 -13.33
N GLY A 87 -29.79 -27.01 -12.38
CA GLY A 87 -29.49 -25.82 -11.58
C GLY A 87 -28.25 -26.02 -10.71
N THR A 88 -28.19 -27.14 -9.98
CA THR A 88 -27.02 -27.50 -9.15
C THR A 88 -25.76 -27.72 -9.98
N GLU A 89 -25.86 -28.39 -11.13
CA GLU A 89 -24.72 -28.57 -12.05
C GLU A 89 -24.23 -27.22 -12.60
N ALA A 90 -25.15 -26.34 -13.02
CA ALA A 90 -24.81 -25.02 -13.53
C ALA A 90 -24.21 -24.11 -12.44
N GLU A 91 -24.64 -24.22 -11.19
CA GLU A 91 -24.03 -23.53 -10.04
C GLU A 91 -22.63 -24.06 -9.75
N LEU A 92 -22.43 -25.38 -9.76
CA LEU A 92 -21.13 -25.99 -9.55
C LEU A 92 -20.13 -25.55 -10.64
N VAL A 93 -20.55 -25.58 -11.91
CA VAL A 93 -19.73 -25.12 -13.03
C VAL A 93 -19.39 -23.63 -12.91
N ARG A 94 -20.36 -22.79 -12.50
CA ARG A 94 -20.12 -21.36 -12.27
C ARG A 94 -19.13 -21.13 -11.12
N SER A 95 -19.30 -21.81 -9.99
CA SER A 95 -18.42 -21.71 -8.82
C SER A 95 -16.99 -22.17 -9.12
N ARG A 96 -16.84 -23.28 -9.86
CA ARG A 96 -15.54 -23.78 -10.31
C ARG A 96 -14.85 -22.80 -11.24
N ARG A 97 -15.56 -22.29 -12.25
CA ARG A 97 -15.03 -21.26 -13.15
C ARG A 97 -14.63 -20.00 -12.42
N GLN A 98 -15.41 -19.56 -11.43
CA GLN A 98 -15.08 -18.39 -10.64
C GLN A 98 -13.79 -18.59 -9.84
N THR A 99 -13.63 -19.73 -9.18
CA THR A 99 -12.40 -20.07 -8.45
C THR A 99 -11.18 -20.10 -9.37
N GLU A 100 -11.31 -20.72 -10.55
CA GLU A 100 -10.24 -20.76 -11.54
C GLU A 100 -9.86 -19.36 -12.07
N MET A 101 -10.84 -18.49 -12.31
CA MET A 101 -10.58 -17.10 -12.72
C MET A 101 -9.85 -16.31 -11.63
N ILE A 102 -10.23 -16.48 -10.36
CA ILE A 102 -9.57 -15.81 -9.23
C ILE A 102 -8.12 -16.25 -9.12
N LEU A 103 -7.84 -17.56 -9.18
CA LEU A 103 -6.48 -18.06 -9.10
C LEU A 103 -5.64 -17.53 -10.26
N ARG A 104 -6.15 -17.56 -11.49
CA ARG A 104 -5.44 -17.03 -12.68
C ARG A 104 -5.14 -15.53 -12.61
N ALA A 105 -5.97 -14.75 -11.91
CA ALA A 105 -5.77 -13.31 -11.77
C ALA A 105 -4.74 -12.96 -10.68
N ALA A 106 -4.40 -13.90 -9.78
CA ALA A 106 -3.45 -13.64 -8.71
C ALA A 106 -2.01 -13.58 -9.25
N SER A 107 -1.33 -12.48 -8.98
CA SER A 107 0.10 -12.30 -9.30
C SER A 107 1.03 -13.07 -8.35
N GLU A 108 0.49 -13.59 -7.25
CA GLU A 108 1.24 -14.42 -6.30
C GLU A 108 1.20 -15.89 -6.74
N GLY A 109 2.33 -16.58 -6.56
CA GLY A 109 2.41 -18.02 -6.77
C GLY A 109 1.59 -18.72 -5.70
N VAL A 110 0.61 -19.52 -6.10
CA VAL A 110 -0.22 -20.33 -5.20
C VAL A 110 -0.05 -21.80 -5.55
N VAL A 111 0.29 -22.61 -4.55
CA VAL A 111 0.42 -24.08 -4.63
C VAL A 111 -0.34 -24.71 -3.49
N GLY A 112 -1.22 -25.65 -3.78
CA GLY A 112 -1.84 -26.54 -2.79
C GLY A 112 -1.14 -27.89 -2.81
N THR A 113 -0.84 -28.43 -1.63
CA THR A 113 -0.29 -29.78 -1.44
C THR A 113 -1.20 -30.65 -0.60
N ASP A 114 -1.08 -31.96 -0.74
CA ASP A 114 -1.66 -32.95 0.17
C ASP A 114 -0.83 -33.08 1.47
N LEU A 115 -1.16 -34.10 2.28
CA LEU A 115 -0.47 -34.41 3.54
C LEU A 115 0.96 -34.94 3.33
N ASP A 116 1.24 -35.52 2.16
CA ASP A 116 2.56 -36.05 1.81
C ASP A 116 3.45 -34.98 1.16
N GLY A 117 2.91 -33.79 0.88
CA GLY A 117 3.62 -32.69 0.24
C GLY A 117 3.61 -32.74 -1.29
N ARG A 118 2.75 -33.57 -1.88
CA ARG A 118 2.52 -33.62 -3.33
C ARG A 118 1.59 -32.50 -3.75
N VAL A 119 1.90 -31.89 -4.88
CA VAL A 119 1.09 -30.80 -5.43
C VAL A 119 -0.25 -31.34 -5.93
N VAL A 120 -1.34 -30.71 -5.50
CA VAL A 120 -2.73 -30.99 -5.92
C VAL A 120 -3.32 -29.84 -6.71
N LEU A 121 -2.79 -28.63 -6.52
CA LEU A 121 -3.27 -27.42 -7.16
C LEU A 121 -2.10 -26.48 -7.42
N VAL A 122 -2.05 -25.87 -8.60
CA VAL A 122 -1.09 -24.82 -8.91
C VAL A 122 -1.71 -23.72 -9.77
N ASN A 123 -1.47 -22.47 -9.40
CA ASN A 123 -1.83 -21.30 -10.20
C ASN A 123 -0.80 -21.08 -11.34
N PRO A 124 -1.21 -20.68 -12.57
CA PRO A 124 -0.30 -20.21 -13.61
C PRO A 124 0.82 -19.25 -13.17
N ALA A 125 0.56 -18.29 -12.26
CA ALA A 125 1.61 -17.39 -11.78
C ALA A 125 2.74 -18.14 -11.06
N CYS A 126 2.43 -19.20 -10.32
CA CYS A 126 3.43 -20.06 -9.68
C CYS A 126 4.32 -20.75 -10.72
N ALA A 127 3.69 -21.28 -11.78
CA ALA A 127 4.39 -21.96 -12.86
C ALA A 127 5.34 -21.00 -13.60
N GLU A 128 4.89 -19.77 -13.85
CA GLU A 128 5.69 -18.70 -14.47
C GLU A 128 6.88 -18.28 -13.61
N ILE A 129 6.66 -17.98 -12.31
CA ILE A 129 7.72 -17.54 -11.41
C ILE A 129 8.82 -18.60 -11.25
N LEU A 130 8.44 -19.89 -11.18
CA LEU A 130 9.37 -21.00 -10.99
C LEU A 130 9.93 -21.57 -12.32
N GLY A 131 9.37 -21.19 -13.47
CA GLY A 131 9.78 -21.68 -14.78
C GLY A 131 9.41 -23.14 -15.08
N TYR A 132 8.36 -23.65 -14.45
CA TYR A 132 7.81 -24.99 -14.71
C TYR A 132 6.52 -24.91 -15.51
N ARG A 133 6.13 -26.01 -16.16
CA ARG A 133 4.77 -26.16 -16.67
C ARG A 133 3.83 -26.65 -15.55
N THR A 134 2.57 -26.24 -15.60
CA THR A 134 1.52 -26.70 -14.67
C THR A 134 1.47 -28.24 -14.59
N ASP A 135 1.55 -28.92 -15.75
CA ASP A 135 1.52 -30.38 -15.86
C ASP A 135 2.75 -31.07 -15.23
N GLU A 136 3.89 -30.38 -15.12
CA GLU A 136 5.10 -30.92 -14.50
C GLU A 136 5.07 -30.80 -12.97
N LEU A 137 4.28 -29.84 -12.46
CA LEU A 137 4.13 -29.63 -11.03
C LEU A 137 3.03 -30.51 -10.44
N ASP A 138 1.97 -30.80 -11.20
CA ASP A 138 0.83 -31.60 -10.74
C ASP A 138 1.26 -33.01 -10.28
N GLY A 139 0.92 -33.38 -9.05
CA GLY A 139 1.29 -34.66 -8.42
C GLY A 139 2.76 -34.81 -8.00
N ALA A 140 3.62 -33.84 -8.33
CA ALA A 140 5.03 -33.90 -8.00
C ALA A 140 5.30 -33.50 -6.53
N ASP A 141 6.40 -33.99 -5.96
CA ASP A 141 6.83 -33.62 -4.61
C ASP A 141 7.40 -32.20 -4.63
N LEU A 142 6.74 -31.26 -3.92
CA LEU A 142 7.06 -29.83 -4.03
C LEU A 142 8.44 -29.48 -3.49
N HIS A 143 8.79 -30.04 -2.33
CA HIS A 143 10.01 -29.71 -1.62
C HIS A 143 11.31 -29.96 -2.42
N PRO A 144 11.54 -31.16 -2.99
CA PRO A 144 12.75 -31.41 -3.77
C PRO A 144 12.83 -30.57 -5.06
N LEU A 145 11.72 -30.07 -5.59
CA LEU A 145 11.72 -29.26 -6.81
C LEU A 145 12.16 -27.82 -6.57
N ILE A 146 11.69 -27.19 -5.50
CA ILE A 146 11.83 -25.74 -5.31
C ILE A 146 12.53 -25.33 -4.03
N LEU A 147 12.61 -26.23 -3.05
CA LEU A 147 13.15 -25.99 -1.71
C LEU A 147 14.32 -26.93 -1.38
N ALA A 148 14.88 -27.68 -2.32
CA ALA A 148 15.97 -28.64 -2.04
C ALA A 148 17.24 -28.01 -1.43
N ARG A 149 17.44 -26.69 -1.61
CA ARG A 149 18.64 -25.97 -1.20
C ARG A 149 18.30 -24.68 -0.48
N ARG A 150 19.05 -24.36 0.56
CA ARG A 150 18.99 -23.05 1.24
C ARG A 150 19.64 -21.96 0.38
N ALA A 151 19.53 -20.70 0.80
CA ALA A 151 20.12 -19.55 0.12
C ALA A 151 21.66 -19.64 -0.01
N ASP A 152 22.33 -20.36 0.89
CA ASP A 152 23.78 -20.62 0.86
C ASP A 152 24.16 -21.81 -0.04
N GLY A 153 23.19 -22.53 -0.60
CA GLY A 153 23.39 -23.72 -1.43
C GLY A 153 23.50 -25.03 -0.64
N THR A 154 23.42 -25.00 0.69
CA THR A 154 23.38 -26.23 1.51
C THR A 154 22.07 -26.99 1.28
N PRO A 155 22.06 -28.33 1.40
CA PRO A 155 20.81 -29.10 1.35
C PRO A 155 19.85 -28.61 2.42
N PHE A 156 18.61 -28.36 2.03
CA PHE A 156 17.55 -28.03 2.98
C PHE A 156 16.72 -29.30 3.23
N PRO A 157 16.62 -29.81 4.47
CA PRO A 157 15.81 -31.00 4.78
C PRO A 157 14.31 -30.69 4.74
N TYR A 158 13.49 -31.68 4.36
CA TYR A 158 12.03 -31.50 4.33
C TYR A 158 11.46 -31.18 5.70
N GLU A 159 12.00 -31.80 6.74
CA GLU A 159 11.54 -31.70 8.12
C GLU A 159 11.69 -30.30 8.70
N GLU A 160 12.58 -29.48 8.14
CA GLU A 160 12.81 -28.09 8.53
C GLU A 160 12.08 -27.09 7.62
N SER A 161 11.35 -27.60 6.62
CA SER A 161 10.66 -26.74 5.66
C SER A 161 9.42 -26.08 6.30
N PRO A 162 9.10 -24.82 5.93
CA PRO A 162 7.89 -24.15 6.42
C PRO A 162 6.60 -24.93 6.09
N LEU A 163 6.63 -25.69 4.99
CA LEU A 163 5.54 -26.57 4.57
C LEU A 163 5.35 -27.72 5.56
N ALA A 164 6.43 -28.45 5.88
CA ALA A 164 6.37 -29.57 6.83
C ALA A 164 5.95 -29.10 8.22
N ASP A 165 6.44 -27.94 8.67
CA ASP A 165 6.01 -27.36 9.95
C ASP A 165 4.54 -26.99 9.97
N THR A 166 4.01 -26.50 8.85
CA THR A 166 2.58 -26.19 8.71
C THR A 166 1.73 -27.45 8.74
N LEU A 167 2.14 -28.51 8.05
CA LEU A 167 1.46 -29.80 8.04
C LEU A 167 1.50 -30.48 9.42
N ARG A 168 2.63 -30.39 10.13
CA ARG A 168 2.81 -30.99 11.47
C ARG A 168 2.06 -30.23 12.57
N SER A 169 2.17 -28.91 12.57
CA SER A 169 1.60 -28.07 13.64
C SER A 169 0.14 -27.68 13.39
N GLY A 170 -0.33 -27.76 12.13
CA GLY A 170 -1.62 -27.24 11.71
C GLY A 170 -1.75 -25.73 11.92
N ARG A 171 -0.64 -24.98 11.93
CA ARG A 171 -0.61 -23.51 12.08
C ARG A 171 0.02 -22.84 10.86
N LYS A 172 -0.42 -21.61 10.59
CA LYS A 172 0.13 -20.78 9.52
C LYS A 172 1.57 -20.37 9.85
N HIS A 173 2.47 -20.47 8.89
CA HIS A 173 3.84 -19.97 8.97
C HIS A 173 4.08 -18.93 7.88
N ARG A 174 4.91 -17.93 8.20
CA ARG A 174 5.32 -16.88 7.25
C ARG A 174 6.82 -16.66 7.38
N VAL A 175 7.51 -16.72 6.25
CA VAL A 175 8.96 -16.53 6.15
C VAL A 175 9.21 -15.45 5.09
N ARG A 176 9.94 -14.40 5.46
CA ARG A 176 10.34 -13.34 4.53
C ARG A 176 11.73 -13.62 3.97
N GLY A 177 11.95 -13.28 2.70
CA GLY A 177 13.26 -13.47 2.05
C GLY A 177 13.70 -14.93 1.94
N GLN A 178 12.75 -15.87 1.88
CA GLN A 178 13.06 -17.27 1.58
C GLN A 178 13.55 -17.37 0.13
N VAL A 179 14.52 -18.23 -0.16
CA VAL A 179 14.95 -18.50 -1.54
C VAL A 179 14.30 -19.77 -2.03
N LEU A 180 13.62 -19.67 -3.18
CA LEU A 180 13.16 -20.80 -3.99
C LEU A 180 14.10 -20.98 -5.19
N TRP A 181 14.09 -22.18 -5.77
CA TRP A 181 14.88 -22.50 -6.94
C TRP A 181 13.98 -22.76 -8.15
N SER A 182 14.27 -22.06 -9.25
CA SER A 182 13.57 -22.27 -10.52
C SER A 182 14.01 -23.58 -11.17
N ARG A 183 13.27 -24.04 -12.19
CA ARG A 183 13.67 -25.18 -13.04
C ARG A 183 15.06 -25.00 -13.65
N ALA A 184 15.41 -23.76 -14.02
CA ALA A 184 16.71 -23.43 -14.60
C ALA A 184 17.85 -23.44 -13.56
N GLY A 185 17.51 -23.53 -12.26
CA GLY A 185 18.48 -23.47 -11.17
C GLY A 185 18.78 -22.06 -10.69
N ASP A 186 17.97 -21.07 -11.08
CA ASP A 186 18.10 -19.69 -10.62
C ASP A 186 17.50 -19.52 -9.23
N ARG A 187 18.08 -18.59 -8.46
CA ARG A 187 17.56 -18.18 -7.15
C ARG A 187 16.40 -17.22 -7.34
N VAL A 188 15.27 -17.54 -6.73
CA VAL A 188 14.08 -16.69 -6.69
C VAL A 188 13.83 -16.29 -5.22
N PRO A 189 14.25 -15.10 -4.78
CA PRO A 189 13.90 -14.59 -3.46
C PRO A 189 12.40 -14.32 -3.40
N VAL A 190 11.74 -14.84 -2.37
CA VAL A 190 10.30 -14.73 -2.18
C VAL A 190 9.93 -14.43 -0.73
N ASP A 191 8.79 -13.75 -0.56
CA ASP A 191 8.07 -13.78 0.70
C ASP A 191 7.08 -14.94 0.66
N LEU A 192 7.28 -15.94 1.52
CA LEU A 192 6.56 -17.21 1.51
C LEU A 192 5.64 -17.32 2.72
N THR A 193 4.42 -17.79 2.48
CA THR A 193 3.43 -18.07 3.52
C THR A 193 2.84 -19.45 3.29
N THR A 194 2.79 -20.27 4.32
CA THR A 194 2.16 -21.59 4.29
C THR A 194 1.00 -21.63 5.28
N ALA A 195 -0.16 -22.11 4.83
CA ALA A 195 -1.37 -22.20 5.63
C ALA A 195 -1.98 -23.61 5.51
N PRO A 196 -2.47 -24.21 6.60
CA PRO A 196 -3.08 -25.54 6.56
C PRO A 196 -4.47 -25.46 5.90
N VAL A 197 -4.81 -26.48 5.10
CA VAL A 197 -6.15 -26.66 4.51
C VAL A 197 -6.89 -27.73 5.29
N ARG A 198 -8.10 -27.38 5.77
CA ARG A 198 -8.96 -28.29 6.53
C ARG A 198 -10.28 -28.52 5.82
N ASP A 199 -10.75 -29.75 5.88
CA ASP A 199 -12.09 -30.19 5.52
C ASP A 199 -12.83 -30.53 6.82
N GLY A 200 -13.63 -29.57 7.31
CA GLY A 200 -14.13 -29.58 8.69
C GLY A 200 -12.98 -29.53 9.70
N ASP A 201 -12.92 -30.49 10.61
CA ASP A 201 -11.84 -30.62 11.60
C ASP A 201 -10.63 -31.41 11.10
N ARG A 202 -10.73 -32.04 9.91
CA ARG A 202 -9.67 -32.88 9.35
C ARG A 202 -8.71 -32.04 8.52
N LEU A 203 -7.42 -32.10 8.83
CA LEU A 203 -6.36 -31.56 7.99
C LEU A 203 -6.26 -32.40 6.70
N VAL A 204 -6.33 -31.75 5.54
CA VAL A 204 -6.24 -32.40 4.22
C VAL A 204 -4.93 -32.09 3.52
N GLY A 205 -4.30 -30.97 3.86
CA GLY A 205 -3.06 -30.55 3.23
C GLY A 205 -2.64 -29.14 3.64
N ALA A 206 -1.87 -28.48 2.79
CA ALA A 206 -1.43 -27.10 3.00
C ALA A 206 -1.44 -26.31 1.70
N VAL A 207 -1.66 -25.01 1.80
CA VAL A 207 -1.49 -24.07 0.70
C VAL A 207 -0.29 -23.21 1.00
N MET A 208 0.63 -23.15 0.04
CA MET A 208 1.77 -22.26 0.03
C MET A 208 1.51 -21.13 -0.97
N THR A 209 1.66 -19.90 -0.50
CA THR A 209 1.66 -18.71 -1.35
C THR A 209 3.02 -18.03 -1.26
N PHE A 210 3.49 -17.50 -2.39
CA PHE A 210 4.74 -16.77 -2.43
C PHE A 210 4.72 -15.63 -3.45
N THR A 211 5.43 -14.56 -3.12
CA THR A 211 5.53 -13.36 -3.96
C THR A 211 6.97 -13.14 -4.36
N ASP A 212 7.23 -12.99 -5.66
CA ASP A 212 8.56 -12.75 -6.22
C ASP A 212 9.11 -11.38 -5.80
N ARG A 213 10.28 -11.36 -5.17
CA ARG A 213 10.94 -10.13 -4.73
C ARG A 213 11.96 -9.58 -5.73
N ARG A 214 12.34 -10.34 -6.78
CA ARG A 214 13.34 -9.88 -7.77
C ARG A 214 13.01 -8.52 -8.37
N PRO A 215 11.76 -8.24 -8.82
CA PRO A 215 11.44 -6.93 -9.40
C PRO A 215 11.58 -5.79 -8.40
N TYR A 216 11.26 -6.07 -7.13
CA TYR A 216 11.40 -5.10 -6.05
C TYR A 216 12.86 -4.85 -5.70
N GLU A 217 13.66 -5.91 -5.59
CA GLU A 217 15.10 -5.83 -5.29
C GLU A 217 15.87 -5.13 -6.41
N ASP A 218 15.56 -5.43 -7.68
CA ASP A 218 16.13 -4.74 -8.84
C ASP A 218 15.79 -3.25 -8.85
N LEU A 219 14.55 -2.90 -8.51
CA LEU A 219 14.11 -1.50 -8.44
C LEU A 219 14.84 -0.76 -7.32
N VAL A 220 14.94 -1.38 -6.14
CA VAL A 220 15.69 -0.81 -5.01
C VAL A 220 17.15 -0.62 -5.39
N ALA A 221 17.79 -1.61 -6.01
CA ALA A 221 19.19 -1.53 -6.43
C ALA A 221 19.44 -0.41 -7.45
N ARG A 222 18.54 -0.24 -8.44
CA ARG A 222 18.61 0.87 -9.41
C ARG A 222 18.50 2.22 -8.71
N HIS A 223 17.52 2.37 -7.83
CA HIS A 223 17.35 3.62 -7.10
C HIS A 223 18.51 3.93 -6.15
N THR A 224 19.10 2.92 -5.50
CA THR A 224 20.29 3.17 -4.67
C THR A 224 21.48 3.61 -5.51
N ALA A 225 21.71 2.98 -6.67
CA ALA A 225 22.78 3.36 -7.58
C ALA A 225 22.61 4.79 -8.12
N GLU A 226 21.39 5.15 -8.55
CA GLU A 226 21.06 6.52 -8.99
C GLU A 226 21.34 7.55 -7.90
N ARG A 227 21.04 7.23 -6.64
CA ARG A 227 21.27 8.13 -5.50
C ARG A 227 22.75 8.27 -5.17
N GLU A 228 23.51 7.20 -5.26
CA GLU A 228 24.96 7.23 -5.05
C GLU A 228 25.64 8.08 -6.14
N GLU A 229 25.28 7.88 -7.41
CA GLU A 229 25.80 8.69 -8.52
C GLU A 229 25.45 10.18 -8.34
N GLN A 230 24.21 10.48 -7.94
CA GLN A 230 23.80 11.84 -7.63
C GLN A 230 24.60 12.42 -6.47
N ALA A 231 24.77 11.67 -5.37
CA ALA A 231 25.52 12.12 -4.20
C ALA A 231 26.99 12.42 -4.53
N GLU A 232 27.63 11.57 -5.34
CA GLU A 232 28.99 11.78 -5.83
C GLU A 232 29.09 13.04 -6.70
N ARG A 233 28.14 13.21 -7.64
CA ARG A 233 28.09 14.39 -8.50
C ARG A 233 27.92 15.68 -7.69
N TYR A 234 27.06 15.67 -6.67
CA TYR A 234 26.89 16.81 -5.78
C TYR A 234 28.12 17.08 -4.92
N ALA A 235 28.77 16.04 -4.39
CA ALA A 235 30.00 16.20 -3.62
C ALA A 235 31.13 16.80 -4.47
N ALA A 236 31.28 16.35 -5.73
CA ALA A 236 32.26 16.90 -6.67
C ALA A 236 31.96 18.38 -7.01
N LEU A 237 30.69 18.72 -7.22
CA LEU A 237 30.28 20.10 -7.48
C LEU A 237 30.53 21.00 -6.27
N ALA A 238 30.21 20.53 -5.06
CA ALA A 238 30.45 21.26 -3.81
C ALA A 238 31.95 21.50 -3.57
N ALA A 239 32.80 20.51 -3.85
CA ALA A 239 34.25 20.65 -3.75
C ALA A 239 34.80 21.70 -4.73
N ARG A 240 34.36 21.65 -6.00
CA ARG A 240 34.74 22.64 -7.03
C ARG A 240 34.27 24.05 -6.67
N TYR A 241 33.07 24.16 -6.10
CA TYR A 241 32.54 25.44 -5.62
C TYR A 241 33.36 26.00 -4.45
N ALA A 242 33.75 25.16 -3.50
CA ALA A 242 34.60 25.55 -2.38
C ALA A 242 35.96 26.09 -2.86
N GLU A 243 36.60 25.40 -3.81
CA GLU A 243 37.85 25.82 -4.42
C GLU A 243 37.74 27.19 -5.11
N LEU A 244 36.71 27.39 -5.95
CA LEU A 244 36.46 28.68 -6.60
C LEU A 244 36.20 29.80 -5.58
N SER A 245 35.46 29.52 -4.51
CA SER A 245 35.16 30.50 -3.47
C SER A 245 36.43 30.93 -2.70
N ALA A 246 37.37 30.01 -2.49
CA ALA A 246 38.65 30.30 -1.86
C ALA A 246 39.52 31.21 -2.75
N VAL A 247 39.63 30.91 -4.05
CA VAL A 247 40.38 31.74 -5.01
C VAL A 247 39.78 33.15 -5.12
N LEU A 248 38.45 33.27 -5.09
CA LEU A 248 37.76 34.56 -5.09
C LEU A 248 37.98 35.34 -3.78
N ALA A 249 38.11 34.66 -2.65
CA ALA A 249 38.45 35.30 -1.38
C ALA A 249 39.90 35.82 -1.37
N GLU A 250 40.85 35.09 -1.95
CA GLU A 250 42.26 35.51 -2.07
C GLU A 250 42.45 36.70 -3.02
N THR A 251 41.73 36.73 -4.13
CA THR A 251 41.77 37.88 -5.04
C THR A 251 41.21 39.14 -4.38
N ARG A 252 40.16 39.03 -3.56
CA ARG A 252 39.59 40.14 -2.76
C ARG A 252 40.57 40.70 -1.72
N THR A 253 41.41 39.88 -1.08
CA THR A 253 42.42 40.36 -0.13
C THR A 253 43.62 41.00 -0.80
N SER A 254 43.99 40.55 -2.02
CA SER A 254 45.06 41.17 -2.81
C SER A 254 44.72 42.56 -3.34
N ASP A 255 43.46 42.80 -3.74
CA ASP A 255 42.99 44.10 -4.25
C ASP A 255 42.73 45.13 -3.13
N ALA A 256 42.42 44.66 -1.91
CA ALA A 256 42.26 45.54 -0.74
C ALA A 256 43.59 46.21 -0.30
N SER A 257 44.74 45.73 -0.77
CA SER A 257 46.05 46.29 -0.46
C SER A 257 46.49 47.43 -1.40
N ARG A 258 45.68 47.78 -2.42
CA ARG A 258 45.90 48.95 -3.29
C ARG A 258 44.75 49.96 -3.16
N PRO A 259 44.91 51.09 -2.46
CA PRO A 259 43.86 52.08 -2.34
C PRO A 259 43.81 52.92 -3.62
N GLY A 260 42.95 52.53 -4.56
CA GLY A 260 42.83 53.25 -5.83
C GLY A 260 41.66 52.79 -6.70
N ARG A 261 40.44 53.19 -6.32
CA ARG A 261 39.25 53.37 -7.18
C ARG A 261 39.03 52.28 -8.26
N ALA A 262 38.60 51.09 -7.85
CA ALA A 262 38.05 50.09 -8.77
C ALA A 262 36.52 50.01 -8.62
N ASP A 263 35.82 50.16 -9.74
CA ASP A 263 34.36 50.14 -9.87
C ASP A 263 33.81 48.77 -9.41
N ARG A 264 32.91 48.77 -8.42
CA ARG A 264 32.38 47.56 -7.74
C ARG A 264 31.30 46.82 -8.54
N ARG A 265 30.95 47.28 -9.74
CA ARG A 265 29.86 46.75 -10.56
C ARG A 265 30.02 45.29 -11.05
N PRO A 266 31.20 44.81 -11.49
CA PRO A 266 31.31 43.46 -12.06
C PRO A 266 31.30 42.34 -11.01
N ALA A 267 31.71 42.62 -9.76
CA ALA A 267 31.72 41.61 -8.68
C ALA A 267 30.30 41.26 -8.18
N LEU A 268 29.40 42.24 -8.15
CA LEU A 268 27.99 42.05 -7.80
C LEU A 268 27.19 41.32 -8.90
N GLU A 269 27.60 41.47 -10.16
CA GLU A 269 26.95 40.84 -11.31
C GLU A 269 27.28 39.34 -11.41
N VAL A 270 28.49 38.94 -11.00
CA VAL A 270 28.89 37.53 -10.88
C VAL A 270 28.20 36.85 -9.69
N GLU A 271 28.10 37.50 -8.53
CA GLU A 271 27.31 37.00 -7.38
C GLU A 271 25.83 36.85 -7.74
N ALA A 272 25.23 37.84 -8.41
CA ALA A 272 23.83 37.77 -8.84
C ALA A 272 23.56 36.66 -9.88
N ARG A 273 24.55 36.33 -10.73
CA ARG A 273 24.45 35.27 -11.75
C ARG A 273 24.62 33.87 -11.13
N LEU A 274 25.47 33.73 -10.12
CA LEU A 274 25.61 32.50 -9.31
C LEU A 274 24.36 32.22 -8.47
N ASP A 275 23.72 33.27 -7.92
CA ASP A 275 22.42 33.16 -7.24
C ASP A 275 21.27 32.86 -8.23
N ALA A 276 21.38 33.24 -9.50
CA ALA A 276 20.38 32.93 -10.53
C ALA A 276 20.47 31.48 -11.02
N GLU A 277 21.67 30.91 -11.16
CA GLU A 277 21.84 29.49 -11.50
C GLU A 277 21.37 28.57 -10.36
N SER A 278 21.61 28.96 -9.10
CA SER A 278 21.10 28.25 -7.91
C SER A 278 19.56 28.24 -7.82
N ARG A 279 18.87 29.21 -8.45
CA ARG A 279 17.40 29.26 -8.55
C ARG A 279 16.86 28.28 -9.60
N GLN A 280 17.62 28.05 -10.68
CA GLN A 280 17.18 27.21 -11.80
C GLN A 280 17.21 25.71 -11.44
N ASP A 281 18.10 25.29 -10.53
CA ASP A 281 18.18 23.92 -10.01
C ASP A 281 17.10 23.59 -8.95
N ALA A 282 16.51 24.61 -8.31
CA ALA A 282 15.41 24.45 -7.36
C ALA A 282 14.04 24.28 -8.05
N GLU A 283 13.91 24.72 -9.31
CA GLU A 283 12.66 24.72 -10.07
C GLU A 283 12.39 23.41 -10.85
N SER A 284 13.36 22.49 -10.97
CA SER A 284 13.23 21.27 -11.79
C SER A 284 12.90 19.99 -11.02
N ARG A 285 12.17 20.08 -9.90
CA ARG A 285 11.52 18.91 -9.27
C ARG A 285 10.03 18.93 -9.61
N PRO A 286 9.50 17.96 -10.38
CA PRO A 286 8.08 17.88 -10.61
C PRO A 286 7.36 17.53 -9.29
N ASP A 287 6.20 18.16 -9.11
CA ASP A 287 5.23 17.84 -8.08
C ASP A 287 4.89 16.35 -8.11
N ALA A 288 5.47 15.58 -7.17
CA ALA A 288 5.10 14.18 -6.96
C ALA A 288 4.02 14.12 -5.89
N GLU A 289 2.81 13.80 -6.35
CA GLU A 289 1.64 13.51 -5.54
C GLU A 289 1.95 12.53 -4.41
N CYS A 290 1.37 12.81 -3.26
CA CYS A 290 1.26 11.93 -2.11
C CYS A 290 0.87 10.50 -2.51
N ARG A 291 1.81 9.56 -2.46
CA ARG A 291 1.54 8.16 -2.09
C ARG A 291 2.71 7.58 -1.32
N ASP A 292 2.42 7.21 -0.08
CA ASP A 292 2.93 6.06 0.69
C ASP A 292 4.37 5.58 0.39
N ALA A 293 5.32 6.51 0.29
CA ALA A 293 6.73 6.17 0.27
C ALA A 293 7.18 5.98 1.72
N GLU A 294 7.55 4.75 2.07
CA GLU A 294 8.23 4.42 3.32
C GLU A 294 9.44 5.34 3.50
N GLN A 295 9.34 6.19 4.54
CA GLN A 295 10.23 7.29 4.84
C GLN A 295 11.68 6.80 5.11
N PRO A 296 12.72 7.43 4.56
CA PRO A 296 14.11 7.11 4.90
C PRO A 296 14.44 7.49 6.36
N PRO A 297 15.41 6.81 7.03
CA PRO A 297 15.85 7.21 8.36
C PRO A 297 16.56 8.57 8.32
N ALA A 298 15.91 9.58 8.91
CA ALA A 298 16.45 10.93 9.09
C ALA A 298 17.66 10.94 10.06
N PRO A 299 18.57 11.94 9.96
CA PRO A 299 19.68 12.10 10.88
C PRO A 299 19.19 12.11 12.34
N THR A 300 19.87 11.37 13.23
CA THR A 300 19.46 11.13 14.62
C THR A 300 19.08 12.42 15.35
N VAL A 301 17.78 12.65 15.54
CA VAL A 301 17.25 13.82 16.24
C VAL A 301 17.24 13.54 17.74
N THR A 302 17.99 14.32 18.52
CA THR A 302 18.05 14.18 19.98
C THR A 302 16.87 14.90 20.63
N ARG A 303 15.79 14.16 20.94
CA ARG A 303 14.57 14.72 21.50
C ARG A 303 14.70 15.00 23.00
N HIS A 304 14.36 16.22 23.41
CA HIS A 304 14.35 16.66 24.80
C HIS A 304 13.00 17.29 25.17
N PRO A 305 12.48 17.06 26.39
CA PRO A 305 11.27 17.71 26.87
C PRO A 305 11.51 19.22 26.99
N THR A 306 10.80 19.99 26.17
CA THR A 306 10.94 21.45 26.06
C THR A 306 9.58 22.11 26.12
N THR A 307 9.45 23.20 26.87
CA THR A 307 8.21 24.00 26.89
C THR A 307 8.01 24.73 25.57
N LEU A 308 6.82 24.64 24.99
CA LEU A 308 6.49 25.25 23.70
C LEU A 308 6.70 26.76 23.70
N GLY A 309 6.39 27.44 24.80
CA GLY A 309 6.65 28.87 24.97
C GLY A 309 8.13 29.21 24.82
N THR A 310 9.02 28.48 25.50
CA THR A 310 10.47 28.66 25.40
C THR A 310 10.98 28.42 23.98
N LEU A 311 10.47 27.40 23.30
CA LEU A 311 10.84 27.09 21.91
C LEU A 311 10.48 28.24 20.95
N VAL A 312 9.27 28.78 21.08
CA VAL A 312 8.79 29.89 20.25
C VAL A 312 9.60 31.15 20.53
N THR A 313 9.88 31.47 21.78
CA THR A 313 10.71 32.63 22.15
C THR A 313 12.12 32.54 21.54
N VAL A 314 12.80 31.39 21.68
CA VAL A 314 14.15 31.19 21.10
C VAL A 314 14.10 31.26 19.57
N GLY A 315 13.04 30.75 18.95
CA GLY A 315 12.82 30.88 17.50
C GLY A 315 12.62 32.33 17.06
N MET A 316 11.88 33.14 17.84
CA MET A 316 11.68 34.57 17.59
C MET A 316 12.97 35.36 17.73
N ASP A 317 13.80 35.06 18.74
CA ASP A 317 15.09 35.72 18.93
C ASP A 317 16.02 35.44 17.73
N LYS A 318 16.07 34.18 17.27
CA LYS A 318 16.79 33.80 16.04
C LYS A 318 16.22 34.48 14.80
N ALA A 319 14.89 34.59 14.68
CA ALA A 319 14.25 35.29 13.58
C ALA A 319 14.55 36.81 13.58
N ALA A 320 14.70 37.41 14.75
CA ALA A 320 15.05 38.83 14.88
C ALA A 320 16.46 39.13 14.32
N VAL A 321 17.39 38.18 14.43
CA VAL A 321 18.72 38.26 13.78
C VAL A 321 18.57 38.23 12.26
N LEU A 322 17.72 37.37 11.71
CA LEU A 322 17.50 37.22 10.27
C LEU A 322 16.74 38.40 9.67
N THR A 323 15.74 38.92 10.38
CA THR A 323 14.84 39.99 9.89
C THR A 323 15.36 41.40 10.17
N GLY A 324 16.32 41.53 11.10
CA GLY A 324 16.86 42.78 11.59
C GLY A 324 16.10 43.32 12.82
N PRO A 325 16.79 44.00 13.76
CA PRO A 325 16.19 44.44 15.01
C PRO A 325 15.02 45.42 14.77
N HIS A 326 13.94 45.24 15.55
CA HIS A 326 12.73 46.08 15.53
C HIS A 326 11.93 46.13 14.21
N ARG A 327 12.19 45.23 13.26
CA ARG A 327 11.46 45.21 11.96
C ARG A 327 10.19 44.36 11.96
N THR A 328 10.06 43.46 12.93
CA THR A 328 8.96 42.49 13.03
C THR A 328 8.36 42.51 14.42
N ARG A 329 7.03 42.64 14.51
CA ARG A 329 6.28 42.44 15.76
C ARG A 329 5.71 41.03 15.78
N PHE A 330 5.63 40.42 16.95
CA PHE A 330 5.14 39.06 17.11
C PHE A 330 3.91 39.05 18.00
N ALA A 331 2.87 38.36 17.56
CA ALA A 331 1.71 38.02 18.38
C ALA A 331 1.72 36.51 18.59
N VAL A 332 1.98 36.06 19.82
CA VAL A 332 2.13 34.63 20.14
C VAL A 332 0.96 34.15 20.97
N HIS A 333 0.32 33.06 20.53
CA HIS A 333 -0.66 32.32 21.29
C HIS A 333 -0.24 30.86 21.36
N ALA A 334 0.51 30.50 22.41
CA ALA A 334 0.98 29.15 22.66
C ALA A 334 0.57 28.70 24.07
N PRO A 335 -0.13 27.56 24.23
CA PRO A 335 -0.43 27.01 25.54
C PRO A 335 0.85 26.53 26.24
N PRO A 336 0.91 26.53 27.58
CA PRO A 336 2.07 26.05 28.34
C PRO A 336 2.14 24.52 28.32
N VAL A 337 2.53 23.96 27.18
CA VAL A 337 2.63 22.51 26.94
C VAL A 337 4.10 22.12 26.78
N VAL A 338 4.47 20.96 27.32
CA VAL A 338 5.80 20.36 27.15
C VAL A 338 5.77 19.40 25.97
N VAL A 339 6.75 19.54 25.07
CA VAL A 339 6.87 18.74 23.84
C VAL A 339 8.26 18.14 23.74
N SER A 340 8.36 16.90 23.23
CA SER A 340 9.64 16.19 23.07
C SER A 340 10.19 16.37 21.65
N LEU A 341 11.12 17.31 21.49
CA LEU A 341 11.69 17.76 20.21
C LEU A 341 13.20 18.03 20.39
N ASP A 342 13.97 18.18 19.32
CA ASP A 342 15.30 18.80 19.40
C ASP A 342 15.14 20.33 19.44
N PRO A 343 15.38 20.99 20.59
CA PRO A 343 15.09 22.41 20.75
C PRO A 343 15.99 23.29 19.88
N ALA A 344 17.22 22.87 19.60
CA ALA A 344 18.16 23.65 18.80
C ALA A 344 17.74 23.66 17.34
N ARG A 345 17.35 22.49 16.79
CA ARG A 345 16.87 22.37 15.41
C ARG A 345 15.48 22.97 15.24
N ALA A 346 14.53 22.64 16.11
CA ALA A 346 13.15 23.11 15.98
C ALA A 346 13.04 24.65 16.08
N SER A 347 13.82 25.30 16.96
CA SER A 347 13.86 26.77 17.02
C SER A 347 14.44 27.40 15.75
N THR A 348 15.41 26.74 15.11
CA THR A 348 15.93 27.18 13.81
C THR A 348 14.87 27.06 12.71
N ALA A 349 14.12 25.96 12.65
CA ALA A 349 13.03 25.83 11.68
C ALA A 349 11.97 26.95 11.84
N LEU A 350 11.56 27.25 13.08
CA LEU A 350 10.66 28.36 13.37
C LEU A 350 11.25 29.70 12.91
N ALA A 351 12.54 29.94 13.15
CA ALA A 351 13.19 31.19 12.75
C ALA A 351 13.15 31.43 11.24
N HIS A 352 13.41 30.40 10.43
CA HIS A 352 13.35 30.50 8.98
C HIS A 352 11.92 30.72 8.46
N LEU A 353 10.92 30.07 9.05
CA LEU A 353 9.51 30.29 8.68
C LEU A 353 9.00 31.67 9.07
N ILE A 354 9.41 32.18 10.24
CA ILE A 354 9.08 33.53 10.70
C ILE A 354 9.74 34.58 9.80
N ALA A 355 11.00 34.37 9.41
CA ALA A 355 11.71 35.26 8.50
C ALA A 355 11.01 35.32 7.13
N ASP A 356 10.67 34.16 6.57
CA ASP A 356 9.95 34.12 5.29
C ASP A 356 8.56 34.76 5.38
N ALA A 357 7.78 34.47 6.43
CA ALA A 357 6.47 35.07 6.70
C ALA A 357 6.53 36.58 7.01
N SER A 358 7.72 37.14 7.24
CA SER A 358 7.91 38.59 7.35
C SER A 358 8.24 39.25 6.00
N GLY A 359 8.46 38.45 4.95
CA GLY A 359 8.88 38.93 3.63
C GLY A 359 10.38 39.16 3.50
N VAL A 360 11.19 38.56 4.38
CA VAL A 360 12.65 38.63 4.35
C VAL A 360 13.20 37.40 3.65
N THR A 361 14.07 37.63 2.67
CA THR A 361 14.83 36.57 1.98
C THR A 361 16.07 36.18 2.79
N SER A 362 16.61 35.01 2.51
CA SER A 362 17.82 34.44 3.09
C SER A 362 19.07 35.32 2.89
N ALA A 363 19.05 36.21 1.88
CA ALA A 363 20.06 37.24 1.65
C ALA A 363 19.91 38.50 2.53
N GLY A 364 18.98 38.50 3.50
CA GLY A 364 18.70 39.62 4.41
C GLY A 364 17.99 40.81 3.76
N SER A 365 17.59 40.67 2.50
CA SER A 365 16.85 41.69 1.74
C SER A 365 15.36 41.46 1.89
N ALA A 366 14.61 42.50 2.29
CA ALA A 366 13.16 42.49 2.16
C ALA A 366 12.79 42.61 0.68
N HIS A 367 11.89 41.76 0.19
CA HIS A 367 11.47 41.80 -1.22
C HIS A 367 10.96 43.22 -1.59
N PRO A 368 11.43 43.85 -2.68
CA PRO A 368 10.94 45.17 -3.06
C PRO A 368 9.47 45.06 -3.50
N PRO A 369 8.60 46.00 -3.07
CA PRO A 369 7.17 45.84 -3.32
C PRO A 369 6.78 46.28 -4.74
N ALA A 370 5.75 45.65 -5.30
CA ALA A 370 5.01 46.18 -6.44
C ALA A 370 4.13 47.40 -6.06
N GLN A 371 3.89 47.66 -4.77
CA GLN A 371 3.15 48.85 -4.29
C GLN A 371 3.70 49.34 -2.94
N ALA A 372 4.04 50.63 -2.88
CA ALA A 372 4.57 51.32 -1.72
C ALA A 372 3.55 51.35 -0.56
N VAL A 373 3.60 50.36 0.32
CA VAL A 373 2.94 50.40 1.64
C VAL A 373 4.01 50.62 2.70
N SER A 374 3.74 51.57 3.60
CA SER A 374 4.63 52.11 4.62
C SER A 374 5.54 51.07 5.28
N ARG A 375 6.80 51.44 5.45
CA ARG A 375 7.94 50.61 5.83
C ARG A 375 8.01 50.38 7.35
N THR A 376 6.86 50.22 7.99
CA THR A 376 6.75 50.11 9.46
C THR A 376 5.76 49.02 9.85
N ASP A 377 6.25 48.12 10.70
CA ASP A 377 5.50 47.12 11.49
C ASP A 377 4.86 45.96 10.71
N THR A 378 5.68 44.96 10.36
CA THR A 378 5.18 43.65 9.94
C THR A 378 4.85 42.82 11.18
N THR A 379 3.58 42.49 11.40
CA THR A 379 3.15 41.63 12.52
C THR A 379 3.03 40.18 12.07
N VAL A 380 3.83 39.28 12.64
CA VAL A 380 3.72 37.84 12.44
C VAL A 380 2.93 37.23 13.61
N ILE A 381 1.90 36.46 13.30
CA ILE A 381 1.05 35.78 14.27
C ILE A 381 1.49 34.32 14.36
N ILE A 382 1.81 33.86 15.56
CA ILE A 382 2.22 32.48 15.84
C ILE A 382 1.17 31.87 16.77
N THR A 383 0.44 30.88 16.29
CA THR A 383 -0.55 30.14 17.08
C THR A 383 -0.09 28.71 17.20
N ALA A 384 -0.04 28.18 18.42
CA ALA A 384 0.28 26.79 18.64
C ALA A 384 -0.84 26.10 19.41
N ALA A 385 -1.12 24.84 19.06
CA ALA A 385 -2.13 24.02 19.71
C ALA A 385 -1.68 22.57 19.74
N LEU A 386 -2.01 21.86 20.82
CA LEU A 386 -1.88 20.41 20.90
C LEU A 386 -3.28 19.80 20.74
N ARG A 387 -3.49 18.95 19.74
CA ARG A 387 -4.75 18.22 19.53
C ARG A 387 -4.46 16.78 19.14
N ASN A 388 -5.11 15.81 19.79
CA ASN A 388 -5.06 14.38 19.46
C ASN A 388 -3.62 13.88 19.19
N ASP A 389 -2.70 14.10 20.14
CA ASP A 389 -1.29 13.69 20.03
C ASP A 389 -0.49 14.32 18.87
N HIS A 390 -0.98 15.42 18.30
CA HIS A 390 -0.25 16.21 17.32
C HIS A 390 -0.09 17.66 17.78
N LEU A 391 1.16 18.12 17.74
CA LEU A 391 1.52 19.52 17.89
C LEU A 391 1.29 20.22 16.56
N ARG A 392 0.38 21.20 16.54
CA ARG A 392 0.12 22.05 15.39
C ARG A 392 0.60 23.47 15.68
N ILE A 393 1.48 24.00 14.83
CA ILE A 393 1.96 25.39 14.91
C ILE A 393 1.58 26.09 13.60
N GLU A 394 0.91 27.21 13.71
CA GLU A 394 0.51 28.07 12.60
C GLU A 394 1.27 29.39 12.68
N ILE A 395 1.99 29.74 11.62
CA ILE A 395 2.74 30.98 11.51
C ILE A 395 2.14 31.75 10.34
N SER A 396 1.48 32.87 10.63
CA SER A 396 0.82 33.71 9.63
C SER A 396 1.47 35.07 9.58
N GLY A 397 1.87 35.49 8.38
CA GLY A 397 2.44 36.81 8.14
C GLY A 397 1.74 37.55 7.02
N PRO A 398 1.82 38.89 6.98
CA PRO A 398 1.17 39.72 5.97
C PRO A 398 1.90 39.68 4.62
N ARG A 399 3.10 39.08 4.56
CA ARG A 399 3.94 38.92 3.37
C ARG A 399 4.57 37.53 3.39
N ALA A 400 4.92 36.98 2.24
CA ALA A 400 5.84 35.86 2.16
C ALA A 400 6.96 36.22 1.18
N ALA A 401 8.20 35.99 1.59
CA ALA A 401 9.32 36.08 0.66
C ALA A 401 9.27 34.92 -0.36
N ASN A 402 8.63 33.81 0.02
CA ASN A 402 8.58 32.56 -0.74
C ASN A 402 9.99 32.11 -1.13
N ASP A 403 10.94 32.31 -0.22
CA ASP A 403 12.34 31.98 -0.45
C ASP A 403 12.55 30.47 -0.23
N PRO A 404 12.97 29.73 -1.26
CA PRO A 404 13.19 28.30 -1.17
C PRO A 404 14.21 27.91 -0.09
N ALA A 405 15.20 28.77 0.22
CA ALA A 405 16.20 28.47 1.24
C ALA A 405 15.58 28.38 2.65
N HIS A 406 14.65 29.28 2.99
CA HIS A 406 13.94 29.23 4.26
C HIS A 406 13.05 27.98 4.37
N LEU A 407 12.39 27.61 3.26
CA LEU A 407 11.48 26.46 3.21
C LEU A 407 12.19 25.12 3.26
N VAL A 408 13.32 24.96 2.56
CA VAL A 408 14.09 23.70 2.54
C VAL A 408 14.65 23.40 3.93
N ILE A 409 15.23 24.41 4.60
CA ILE A 409 15.78 24.27 5.95
C ILE A 409 14.67 23.91 6.95
N ALA A 410 13.55 24.66 6.92
CA ALA A 410 12.44 24.41 7.83
C ALA A 410 11.80 23.04 7.59
N ARG A 411 11.56 22.66 6.33
CA ARG A 411 10.96 21.38 5.95
C ARG A 411 11.84 20.20 6.37
N GLY A 412 13.13 20.22 6.05
CA GLY A 412 14.04 19.13 6.41
C GLY A 412 14.14 18.90 7.92
N ILE A 413 14.11 19.99 8.71
CA ILE A 413 14.09 19.89 10.17
C ILE A 413 12.76 19.31 10.67
N ILE A 414 11.62 19.78 10.15
CA ILE A 414 10.28 19.31 10.57
C ILE A 414 10.08 17.84 10.21
N GLU A 415 10.49 17.42 9.02
CA GLU A 415 10.43 16.03 8.56
C GLU A 415 11.32 15.11 9.39
N ALA A 416 12.51 15.58 9.80
CA ALA A 416 13.37 14.83 10.72
C ALA A 416 12.72 14.58 12.10
N HIS A 417 11.76 15.41 12.51
CA HIS A 417 10.95 15.21 13.72
C HIS A 417 9.73 14.31 13.48
N GLY A 418 9.55 13.78 12.26
CA GLY A 418 8.39 13.00 11.84
C GLY A 418 7.15 13.86 11.54
N GLY A 419 7.32 15.17 11.38
CA GLY A 419 6.24 16.12 11.09
C GLY A 419 6.15 16.51 9.62
N CYS A 420 5.11 17.28 9.28
CA CYS A 420 4.92 17.85 7.95
C CYS A 420 4.75 19.39 8.01
N LEU A 421 5.19 20.05 6.93
CA LEU A 421 5.04 21.48 6.71
C LEU A 421 4.17 21.73 5.48
N THR A 422 3.10 22.48 5.67
CA THR A 422 2.21 22.94 4.58
C THR A 422 2.12 24.46 4.59
N SER A 423 1.94 25.06 3.42
CA SER A 423 1.67 26.49 3.27
C SER A 423 0.25 26.70 2.73
N ARG A 424 -0.41 27.78 3.16
CA ARG A 424 -1.72 28.21 2.68
C ARG A 424 -1.73 29.71 2.51
N ALA A 425 -2.50 30.22 1.55
CA ALA A 425 -2.75 31.65 1.44
C ALA A 425 -3.48 32.15 2.71
N HIS A 426 -3.08 33.31 3.22
CA HIS A 426 -3.68 33.89 4.40
C HIS A 426 -5.16 34.26 4.12
N PRO A 427 -6.13 33.85 4.95
CA PRO A 427 -7.55 34.03 4.67
C PRO A 427 -8.07 35.48 4.60
N ARG A 428 -7.25 36.48 4.89
CA ARG A 428 -7.65 37.90 4.97
C ARG A 428 -6.71 38.85 4.20
N GLY A 429 -5.81 38.35 3.35
CA GLY A 429 -4.89 39.20 2.58
C GLY A 429 -3.80 38.43 1.80
N PRO A 430 -2.86 39.15 1.13
CA PRO A 430 -1.79 38.57 0.28
C PRO A 430 -0.64 37.91 1.07
N GLY A 431 -0.91 37.48 2.31
CA GLY A 431 0.05 36.82 3.18
C GLY A 431 0.06 35.31 3.03
N LEU A 432 0.99 34.64 3.71
CA LEU A 432 1.09 33.19 3.74
C LEU A 432 1.00 32.69 5.19
N THR A 433 0.34 31.55 5.35
CA THR A 433 0.21 30.83 6.60
C THR A 433 0.92 29.50 6.47
N TYR A 434 1.98 29.30 7.26
CA TYR A 434 2.64 28.02 7.42
C TYR A 434 1.95 27.22 8.51
N VAL A 435 1.60 25.97 8.21
CA VAL A 435 1.02 25.03 9.16
C VAL A 435 1.98 23.85 9.31
N ILE A 436 2.54 23.73 10.51
CA ILE A 436 3.43 22.66 10.95
C ILE A 436 2.59 21.65 11.74
N GLN A 437 2.75 20.36 11.47
CA GLN A 437 2.18 19.29 12.27
C GLN A 437 3.27 18.31 12.67
N ILE A 438 3.49 18.10 13.97
CA ILE A 438 4.50 17.16 14.48
C ILE A 438 3.80 16.15 15.40
N PRO A 439 4.00 14.83 15.21
CA PRO A 439 3.50 13.83 16.14
C PRO A 439 4.18 13.99 17.50
N HIS A 440 3.37 14.12 18.54
CA HIS A 440 3.76 14.27 19.92
C HIS A 440 3.33 13.03 20.70
N ALA A 441 4.28 12.16 21.05
CA ALA A 441 4.03 11.13 22.03
C ALA A 441 3.91 11.77 23.42
N PRO A 442 2.87 11.46 24.22
CA PRO A 442 2.71 12.03 25.55
C PRO A 442 3.93 11.67 26.41
N THR A 443 4.61 12.68 26.94
CA THR A 443 5.62 12.47 27.97
C THR A 443 4.93 11.92 29.23
N PRO A 444 5.40 10.79 29.82
CA PRO A 444 4.87 10.34 31.09
C PRO A 444 5.05 11.46 32.14
N PRO A 445 4.11 11.62 33.09
CA PRO A 445 4.24 12.63 34.13
C PRO A 445 5.58 12.46 34.86
N PRO A 446 6.23 13.56 35.29
CA PRO A 446 7.45 13.45 36.07
C PRO A 446 7.17 12.54 37.28
N ALA A 447 8.05 11.58 37.52
CA ALA A 447 7.95 10.71 38.69
C ALA A 447 7.77 11.60 39.93
N PRO A 448 6.84 11.25 40.86
CA PRO A 448 6.65 12.04 42.07
C PRO A 448 8.01 12.17 42.76
N ALA A 449 8.38 13.41 43.08
CA ALA A 449 9.57 13.67 43.87
C ALA A 449 9.51 12.76 45.10
N ALA A 450 10.53 11.91 45.27
CA ALA A 450 10.65 11.08 46.46
C ALA A 450 10.48 11.99 47.70
N PRO A 451 9.65 11.62 48.68
CA PRO A 451 9.45 12.46 49.85
C PRO A 451 10.80 12.62 50.56
N TYR A 452 11.37 13.82 50.46
CA TYR A 452 12.53 14.22 51.25
C TYR A 452 12.05 14.48 52.68
N LEU A 453 11.75 13.40 53.40
CA LEU A 453 11.69 13.43 54.85
C LEU A 453 12.99 12.84 55.39
N ALA A 454 13.57 13.58 56.35
CA ALA A 454 14.75 13.27 57.16
C ALA A 454 16.10 13.73 56.60
N ARG A 455 16.46 14.98 56.91
CA ARG A 455 17.65 15.36 57.69
C ARG A 455 17.68 16.89 57.91
N LEU A 456 16.76 17.39 58.73
CA LEU A 456 17.02 18.63 59.47
C LEU A 456 17.58 18.22 60.83
N ARG A 457 18.89 18.38 61.02
CA ARG A 457 19.43 18.54 62.36
C ARG A 457 19.10 19.96 62.81
N PRO A 458 18.59 20.19 64.04
CA PRO A 458 18.45 21.53 64.55
C PRO A 458 19.86 22.10 64.80
N VAL A 459 20.18 23.22 64.15
CA VAL A 459 21.27 24.09 64.61
C VAL A 459 20.60 25.08 65.55
N GLU A 460 21.00 24.99 66.82
CA GLU A 460 20.59 25.90 67.88
C GLU A 460 20.95 27.34 67.50
N ALA A 461 20.01 28.24 67.72
CA ALA A 461 20.21 29.67 67.61
C ALA A 461 21.06 30.14 68.79
N GLU A 462 22.31 30.51 68.54
CA GLU A 462 23.09 31.31 69.47
C GLU A 462 22.70 32.78 69.30
N ARG A 463 22.08 33.34 70.35
CA ARG A 463 21.84 34.77 70.53
C ARG A 463 23.17 35.50 70.67
N VAL A 464 23.38 36.55 69.87
CA VAL A 464 23.97 37.84 70.30
C VAL A 464 23.29 38.96 69.51
#